data_AF-A0A210QZW5-F1
#
_entry.id   AF-A0A210QZW5-F1
#
_cell.length_a   1.000
_cell.length_b   1.000
_cell.length_c   1.000
_cell.angle_alpha   90.00
_cell.angle_beta   90.00
_cell.angle_gamma   90.00
#
_symmetry.space_group_name_H-M   'P 1'
#
loop_
_entity.id
_entity.type
_entity.pdbx_description
1 polymer ?
#
loop_
_entity_poly.entity_id
_entity_poly.type
_entity_poly.pdbx_seq_one_letter_code
_entity_poly.pdbx_strand_id
1 'polypeptide(L)'
;MKNSINRKFTYYTTHDCVHTCGVHFDRLYRLVLTVTHVMLGDMGSSLGKAAAIDFGIQWGCWAVAAALQTEKFYDLAAFLVEAPIGSGTILYLALLSLKWNKTNYRRQRIVSWLAATWGFRLGLFLFSRILKEGQDRRFNKVRTKPSTFFVYWTIQGVWVFATLLPTLILNSKKEDKPLTRRDYVGYGLWATGFLLETIADYQKSTFRSNPDNHKTFINQGLWRMVQYPNYLGEIMMWSGLYLSSSTVLKGWEHVGVLSPIFVAYLLTNVSGIPMQQRSAMKRYGSDPAYLEYLKSTPKLLPFIW
;
A
#
# COMPACT_ATOMS: atom_id res chain seq x y z
N MET A 1 -16.97 -33.90 41.40
CA MET A 1 -18.00 -32.88 41.71
C MET A 1 -17.26 -31.73 42.36
N LYS A 2 -17.02 -30.57 41.74
CA LYS A 2 -17.88 -29.54 41.13
C LYS A 2 -17.73 -28.27 41.99
N ASN A 3 -17.38 -27.17 41.30
CA ASN A 3 -17.59 -25.74 41.64
C ASN A 3 -16.56 -25.06 42.56
N SER A 4 -16.11 -23.82 42.34
CA SER A 4 -16.18 -22.85 41.23
C SER A 4 -15.36 -21.60 41.65
N ILE A 5 -14.46 -21.06 40.82
CA ILE A 5 -14.61 -19.79 40.06
C ILE A 5 -14.70 -18.47 40.89
N ASN A 6 -13.67 -17.60 40.80
CA ASN A 6 -13.74 -16.20 40.29
C ASN A 6 -12.44 -15.41 40.62
N ARG A 7 -11.62 -15.05 39.61
CA ARG A 7 -11.65 -13.83 38.76
C ARG A 7 -11.26 -12.52 39.47
N LYS A 8 -10.04 -12.05 39.18
CA LYS A 8 -9.70 -10.62 38.98
C LYS A 8 -8.76 -10.50 37.77
N PHE A 9 -9.31 -10.68 36.57
CA PHE A 9 -8.77 -10.08 35.34
C PHE A 9 -9.68 -8.90 35.03
N THR A 10 -9.17 -7.70 35.28
CA THR A 10 -9.87 -6.45 35.03
C THR A 10 -10.06 -6.29 33.53
N TYR A 11 -11.31 -6.46 33.10
CA TYR A 11 -11.78 -6.13 31.76
C TYR A 11 -11.68 -4.61 31.58
N TYR A 12 -10.71 -4.13 30.79
CA TYR A 12 -10.89 -2.85 30.11
C TYR A 12 -11.69 -3.10 28.83
N THR A 13 -12.86 -2.47 28.80
CA THR A 13 -13.95 -2.62 27.85
C THR A 13 -13.57 -2.17 26.44
N THR A 14 -14.16 -2.84 25.46
CA THR A 14 -14.11 -2.61 24.01
C THR A 14 -14.56 -1.21 23.52
N HIS A 15 -14.84 -0.28 24.42
CA HIS A 15 -15.33 1.07 24.09
C HIS A 15 -14.21 2.02 23.60
N ASP A 16 -12.97 1.83 24.07
CA ASP A 16 -11.84 2.69 23.68
C ASP A 16 -11.30 2.38 22.26
N CYS A 17 -11.66 1.21 21.72
CA CYS A 17 -11.26 0.77 20.39
C CYS A 17 -12.03 1.51 19.26
N VAL A 18 -13.20 2.07 19.55
CA VAL A 18 -14.06 2.74 18.56
C VAL A 18 -13.78 4.25 18.50
N HIS A 19 -13.52 4.89 19.65
CA HIS A 19 -13.32 6.35 19.71
C HIS A 19 -12.00 6.82 19.08
N THR A 20 -10.89 6.10 19.26
CA THR A 20 -9.61 6.48 18.63
C THR A 20 -9.50 6.05 17.16
N CYS A 21 -10.26 5.03 16.74
CA CYS A 21 -10.33 4.63 15.33
C CYS A 21 -11.14 5.64 14.51
N GLY A 22 -12.19 6.24 15.10
CA GLY A 22 -13.03 7.27 14.47
C GLY A 22 -12.27 8.55 14.08
N VAL A 23 -11.34 9.03 14.92
CA VAL A 23 -10.60 10.28 14.64
C VAL A 23 -9.59 10.13 13.51
N HIS A 24 -8.89 8.97 13.44
CA HIS A 24 -8.00 8.67 12.32
C HIS A 24 -8.78 8.33 11.04
N PHE A 25 -9.94 7.69 11.17
CA PHE A 25 -10.83 7.40 10.05
C PHE A 25 -11.43 8.67 9.46
N ASP A 26 -11.84 9.63 10.29
CA ASP A 26 -12.40 10.91 9.84
C ASP A 26 -11.33 11.82 9.21
N ARG A 27 -10.09 11.81 9.72
CA ARG A 27 -8.94 12.45 9.05
C ARG A 27 -8.59 11.78 7.72
N LEU A 28 -8.59 10.45 7.68
CA LEU A 28 -8.34 9.69 6.44
C LEU A 28 -9.47 9.93 5.43
N TYR A 29 -10.73 9.93 5.88
CA TYR A 29 -11.91 10.19 5.07
C TYR A 29 -11.91 11.61 4.51
N ARG A 30 -11.58 12.64 5.33
CA ARG A 30 -11.41 14.01 4.85
C ARG A 30 -10.24 14.13 3.89
N LEU A 31 -9.09 13.50 4.17
CA LEU A 31 -7.96 13.47 3.25
C LEU A 31 -8.35 12.82 1.91
N VAL A 32 -9.07 11.70 1.96
CA VAL A 32 -9.59 10.97 0.80
C VAL A 32 -10.56 11.84 0.01
N LEU A 33 -11.51 12.53 0.66
CA LEU A 33 -12.43 13.45 -0.02
C LEU A 33 -11.71 14.64 -0.63
N THR A 34 -10.76 15.25 0.08
CA THR A 34 -9.96 16.36 -0.45
C THR A 34 -9.13 15.91 -1.62
N VAL A 35 -8.46 14.75 -1.52
CA VAL A 35 -7.72 14.15 -2.63
C VAL A 35 -8.68 13.89 -3.79
N THR A 36 -9.79 13.19 -3.59
CA THR A 36 -10.77 12.91 -4.66
C THR A 36 -11.30 14.18 -5.31
N HIS A 37 -11.64 15.21 -4.54
CA HIS A 37 -12.14 16.48 -5.08
C HIS A 37 -11.05 17.26 -5.85
N VAL A 38 -9.81 17.21 -5.39
CA VAL A 38 -8.64 17.77 -6.10
C VAL A 38 -8.34 16.97 -7.37
N MET A 39 -8.49 15.64 -7.33
CA MET A 39 -8.30 14.76 -8.49
C MET A 39 -9.44 14.89 -9.51
N LEU A 40 -10.67 15.17 -9.10
CA LEU A 40 -11.81 15.33 -10.03
C LEU A 40 -11.92 16.74 -10.63
N GLY A 41 -11.19 17.72 -10.09
CA GLY A 41 -11.43 19.14 -10.36
C GLY A 41 -10.94 19.69 -11.70
N ASP A 42 -9.89 19.14 -12.33
CA ASP A 42 -9.35 19.69 -13.61
C ASP A 42 -8.36 18.74 -14.29
N MET A 43 -8.68 17.45 -14.33
CA MET A 43 -7.79 16.44 -14.89
C MET A 43 -8.00 16.29 -16.39
N GLY A 44 -6.92 16.47 -17.18
CA GLY A 44 -6.91 16.23 -18.62
C GLY A 44 -7.53 14.88 -18.99
N SER A 45 -8.09 14.77 -20.20
CA SER A 45 -9.00 13.67 -20.58
C SER A 45 -8.48 12.24 -20.32
N SER A 46 -7.17 12.02 -20.24
CA SER A 46 -6.57 10.72 -19.87
C SER A 46 -6.61 10.41 -18.37
N LEU A 47 -6.41 11.41 -17.50
CA LEU A 47 -6.40 11.22 -16.05
C LEU A 47 -7.81 11.02 -15.50
N GLY A 48 -8.79 11.79 -16.00
CA GLY A 48 -10.20 11.56 -15.68
C GLY A 48 -10.68 10.17 -16.10
N LYS A 49 -10.25 9.69 -17.28
CA LYS A 49 -10.49 8.30 -17.72
C LYS A 49 -9.87 7.27 -16.79
N ALA A 50 -8.63 7.47 -16.34
CA ALA A 50 -7.97 6.57 -15.40
C ALA A 50 -8.70 6.51 -14.06
N ALA A 51 -9.11 7.65 -13.50
CA ALA A 51 -9.88 7.71 -12.27
C ALA A 51 -11.23 6.99 -12.43
N ALA A 52 -11.98 7.28 -13.50
CA ALA A 52 -13.27 6.64 -13.76
C ALA A 52 -13.16 5.12 -13.88
N ILE A 53 -12.11 4.62 -14.54
CA ILE A 53 -11.86 3.18 -14.67
C ILE A 53 -11.47 2.58 -13.32
N ASP A 54 -10.58 3.21 -12.56
CA ASP A 54 -10.18 2.74 -11.23
C ASP A 54 -11.40 2.60 -10.31
N PHE A 55 -12.13 3.70 -10.09
CA PHE A 55 -13.31 3.69 -9.23
C PHE A 55 -14.42 2.79 -9.77
N GLY A 56 -14.60 2.72 -11.10
CA GLY A 56 -15.54 1.80 -11.73
C GLY A 56 -15.23 0.34 -11.41
N ILE A 57 -13.94 -0.06 -11.47
CA ILE A 57 -13.49 -1.39 -11.06
C ILE A 57 -13.74 -1.60 -9.57
N GLN A 58 -13.32 -0.66 -8.70
CA GLN A 58 -13.49 -0.83 -7.25
C GLN A 58 -14.96 -0.95 -6.84
N TRP A 59 -15.84 -0.11 -7.40
CA TRP A 59 -17.26 -0.10 -7.05
C TRP A 59 -18.02 -1.27 -7.68
N GLY A 60 -17.68 -1.68 -8.90
CA GLY A 60 -18.22 -2.88 -9.51
C GLY A 60 -17.87 -4.14 -8.70
N CYS A 61 -16.60 -4.26 -8.30
CA CYS A 61 -16.15 -5.36 -7.44
C CYS A 61 -16.76 -5.31 -6.04
N TRP A 62 -16.92 -4.11 -5.47
CA TRP A 62 -17.66 -3.94 -4.23
C TRP A 62 -19.09 -4.48 -4.33
N ALA A 63 -19.82 -4.19 -5.41
CA ALA A 63 -21.20 -4.65 -5.57
C ALA A 63 -21.28 -6.19 -5.52
N VAL A 64 -20.38 -6.88 -6.23
CA VAL A 64 -20.25 -8.35 -6.21
C VAL A 64 -19.82 -8.86 -4.83
N ALA A 65 -18.81 -8.24 -4.23
CA ALA A 65 -18.26 -8.64 -2.93
C ALA A 65 -19.26 -8.43 -1.78
N ALA A 66 -20.07 -7.37 -1.84
CA ALA A 66 -21.13 -7.09 -0.88
C ALA A 66 -22.30 -8.08 -1.04
N ALA A 67 -22.69 -8.41 -2.27
CA ALA A 67 -23.72 -9.42 -2.54
C ALA A 67 -23.31 -10.81 -2.05
N LEU A 68 -22.04 -11.18 -2.25
CA LEU A 68 -21.48 -12.47 -1.84
C LEU A 68 -20.92 -12.48 -0.41
N GLN A 69 -20.96 -11.34 0.29
CA GLN A 69 -20.39 -11.12 1.62
C GLN A 69 -18.97 -11.69 1.78
N THR A 70 -18.12 -11.49 0.77
CA THR A 70 -16.79 -12.10 0.70
C THR A 70 -15.70 -11.05 0.50
N GLU A 71 -14.66 -11.15 1.32
CA GLU A 71 -13.47 -10.29 1.25
C GLU A 71 -12.46 -10.76 0.21
N LYS A 72 -12.66 -11.95 -0.36
CA LYS A 72 -11.69 -12.59 -1.26
C LYS A 72 -11.34 -11.71 -2.44
N PHE A 73 -12.30 -10.91 -2.94
CA PHE A 73 -12.09 -9.98 -4.04
C PHE A 73 -11.24 -8.76 -3.67
N TYR A 74 -11.23 -8.33 -2.41
CA TYR A 74 -10.59 -7.07 -1.98
C TYR A 74 -9.07 -7.08 -2.19
N ASP A 75 -8.44 -8.20 -1.84
CA ASP A 75 -6.99 -8.43 -1.99
C ASP A 75 -6.67 -9.34 -3.18
N LEU A 76 -7.66 -9.82 -3.97
CA LEU A 76 -7.42 -10.78 -5.05
C LEU A 76 -6.53 -10.16 -6.14
N ALA A 77 -5.44 -10.87 -6.40
CA ALA A 77 -4.38 -10.48 -7.30
C ALA A 77 -4.81 -10.38 -8.77
N ALA A 78 -3.94 -9.68 -9.51
CA ALA A 78 -3.83 -9.44 -10.94
C ALA A 78 -4.08 -10.60 -11.93
N PHE A 79 -4.63 -11.74 -11.51
CA PHE A 79 -4.65 -12.98 -12.31
C PHE A 79 -5.85 -13.12 -13.25
N LEU A 80 -6.91 -12.33 -13.07
CA LEU A 80 -7.98 -12.27 -14.07
C LEU A 80 -7.76 -11.03 -14.93
N VAL A 81 -7.27 -11.28 -16.14
CA VAL A 81 -6.99 -10.29 -17.21
C VAL A 81 -8.22 -9.41 -17.52
N GLU A 82 -9.42 -9.77 -17.06
CA GLU A 82 -10.65 -9.02 -17.24
C GLU A 82 -11.17 -8.26 -15.99
N ALA A 83 -10.64 -8.55 -14.79
CA ALA A 83 -11.02 -7.84 -13.55
C ALA A 83 -9.81 -7.70 -12.61
N PRO A 84 -8.96 -6.68 -12.83
CA PRO A 84 -7.76 -6.48 -12.04
C PRO A 84 -8.14 -5.79 -10.72
N ILE A 85 -8.10 -6.49 -9.58
CA ILE A 85 -8.43 -5.89 -8.27
C ILE A 85 -7.17 -5.52 -7.49
N GLY A 86 -7.19 -4.34 -6.85
CA GLY A 86 -6.10 -3.77 -6.05
C GLY A 86 -4.78 -3.60 -6.80
N SER A 87 -3.84 -4.50 -6.54
CA SER A 87 -2.53 -4.53 -7.21
C SER A 87 -2.63 -4.86 -8.71
N GLY A 88 -3.66 -5.61 -9.10
CA GLY A 88 -4.03 -5.80 -10.50
C GLY A 88 -4.46 -4.49 -11.15
N THR A 89 -5.19 -3.63 -10.44
CA THR A 89 -5.64 -2.34 -10.97
C THR A 89 -4.45 -1.45 -11.28
N ILE A 90 -3.39 -1.53 -10.47
CA ILE A 90 -2.13 -0.82 -10.71
C ILE A 90 -1.45 -1.32 -11.99
N LEU A 91 -1.30 -2.64 -12.14
CA LEU A 91 -0.76 -3.25 -13.36
C LEU A 91 -1.59 -2.85 -14.60
N TYR A 92 -2.90 -2.99 -14.51
CA TYR A 92 -3.82 -2.73 -15.61
C TYR A 92 -3.80 -1.26 -16.02
N LEU A 93 -3.94 -0.31 -15.07
CA LEU A 93 -3.92 1.12 -15.37
C LEU A 93 -2.57 1.57 -15.91
N ALA A 94 -1.45 1.04 -15.39
CA ALA A 94 -0.12 1.34 -15.93
C ALA A 94 0.01 0.92 -17.40
N LEU A 95 -0.44 -0.29 -17.75
CA LEU A 95 -0.36 -0.79 -19.13
C LEU A 95 -1.43 -0.20 -20.06
N LEU A 96 -2.63 0.08 -19.56
CA LEU A 96 -3.73 0.64 -20.33
C LEU A 96 -3.46 2.12 -20.66
N SER A 97 -2.98 2.89 -19.68
CA SER A 97 -2.67 4.31 -19.89
C SER A 97 -1.56 4.53 -20.92
N LEU A 98 -0.59 3.60 -21.03
CA LEU A 98 0.39 3.60 -22.11
C LEU A 98 -0.24 3.50 -23.51
N LYS A 99 -1.32 2.73 -23.66
CA LYS A 99 -1.94 2.49 -24.97
C LYS A 99 -2.80 3.66 -25.45
N TRP A 100 -3.33 4.49 -24.56
CA TRP A 100 -4.31 5.53 -24.91
C TRP A 100 -3.78 6.62 -25.83
N ASN A 101 -2.53 7.06 -25.63
CA ASN A 101 -1.99 8.20 -26.36
C ASN A 101 -1.20 7.80 -27.62
N LYS A 102 -1.11 6.49 -27.93
CA LYS A 102 -0.32 5.91 -29.05
C LYS A 102 1.17 6.32 -29.06
N THR A 103 1.63 7.01 -28.03
CA THR A 103 3.04 7.36 -27.77
C THR A 103 3.61 6.34 -26.80
N ASN A 104 4.66 5.63 -27.20
CA ASN A 104 5.33 4.60 -26.39
C ASN A 104 6.81 4.96 -26.21
N TYR A 105 7.08 6.12 -25.62
CA TYR A 105 8.45 6.57 -25.42
C TYR A 105 9.18 5.71 -24.38
N ARG A 106 10.52 5.68 -24.46
CA ARG A 106 11.35 4.82 -23.60
C ARG A 106 11.06 5.05 -22.11
N ARG A 107 10.97 6.31 -21.69
CA ARG A 107 10.66 6.70 -20.29
C ARG A 107 9.31 6.16 -19.82
N GLN A 108 8.26 6.34 -20.63
CA GLN A 108 6.90 5.86 -20.34
C GLN A 108 6.87 4.33 -20.17
N ARG A 109 7.50 3.62 -21.11
CA ARG A 109 7.63 2.15 -21.05
C ARG A 109 8.33 1.72 -19.77
N ILE A 110 9.50 2.29 -19.45
CA ILE A 110 10.26 1.90 -18.26
C ILE A 110 9.43 2.13 -16.99
N VAL A 111 8.95 3.36 -16.76
CA VAL A 111 8.20 3.71 -15.54
C VAL A 111 6.94 2.87 -15.37
N SER A 112 6.21 2.61 -16.46
CA SER A 112 5.01 1.77 -16.41
C SER A 112 5.35 0.31 -16.13
N TRP A 113 6.45 -0.21 -16.67
CA TRP A 113 6.93 -1.56 -16.35
C TRP A 113 7.39 -1.67 -14.90
N LEU A 114 8.07 -0.68 -14.34
CA LEU A 114 8.44 -0.65 -12.93
C LEU A 114 7.19 -0.70 -12.03
N ALA A 115 6.18 0.16 -12.31
CA ALA A 115 4.91 0.12 -11.59
C ALA A 115 4.19 -1.22 -11.74
N ALA A 116 4.16 -1.78 -12.95
CA ALA A 116 3.58 -3.08 -13.27
C ALA A 116 4.27 -4.23 -12.51
N THR A 117 5.60 -4.26 -12.47
CA THR A 117 6.39 -5.26 -11.74
C THR A 117 6.10 -5.22 -10.25
N TRP A 118 6.02 -4.03 -9.66
CA TRP A 118 5.64 -3.88 -8.25
C TRP A 118 4.20 -4.36 -8.00
N GLY A 119 3.24 -3.95 -8.83
CA GLY A 119 1.85 -4.39 -8.73
C GLY A 119 1.72 -5.90 -8.84
N PHE A 120 2.42 -6.52 -9.79
CA PHE A 120 2.46 -7.97 -9.95
C PHE A 120 3.03 -8.66 -8.70
N ARG A 121 4.16 -8.18 -8.15
CA ARG A 121 4.78 -8.71 -6.93
C ARG A 121 3.82 -8.64 -5.74
N LEU A 122 3.22 -7.48 -5.50
CA LEU A 122 2.29 -7.27 -4.40
C LEU A 122 1.07 -8.19 -4.54
N GLY A 123 0.54 -8.34 -5.75
CA GLY A 123 -0.54 -9.28 -6.05
C GLY A 123 -0.17 -10.71 -5.70
N LEU A 124 0.97 -11.21 -6.18
CA LEU A 124 1.44 -12.57 -5.86
C LEU A 124 1.61 -12.78 -4.35
N PHE A 125 2.16 -11.80 -3.64
CA PHE A 125 2.35 -11.86 -2.20
C PHE A 125 1.01 -11.97 -1.44
N LEU A 126 0.04 -11.11 -1.77
CA LEU A 126 -1.29 -11.11 -1.16
C LEU A 126 -2.05 -12.40 -1.48
N PHE A 127 -2.01 -12.85 -2.73
CA PHE A 127 -2.64 -14.10 -3.16
C PHE A 127 -2.08 -15.31 -2.40
N SER A 128 -0.75 -15.40 -2.30
CA SER A 128 -0.08 -16.47 -1.54
C SER A 128 -0.49 -16.47 -0.07
N ARG A 129 -0.76 -15.30 0.52
CA ARG A 129 -1.24 -15.17 1.90
C ARG A 129 -2.68 -15.66 2.05
N ILE A 130 -3.57 -15.27 1.13
CA ILE A 130 -4.98 -15.71 1.14
C ILE A 130 -5.07 -17.23 1.05
N LEU A 131 -4.27 -17.86 0.18
CA LEU A 131 -4.24 -19.32 0.05
C LEU A 131 -3.81 -20.02 1.34
N LYS A 132 -2.92 -19.41 2.14
CA LYS A 132 -2.41 -19.98 3.39
C LYS A 132 -3.33 -19.73 4.58
N GLU A 133 -3.86 -18.52 4.71
CA GLU A 133 -4.64 -18.09 5.89
C GLU A 133 -6.15 -18.30 5.72
N GLY A 134 -6.63 -18.48 4.49
CA GLY A 134 -8.03 -18.78 4.13
C GLY A 134 -9.00 -17.60 4.24
N GLN A 135 -8.76 -16.67 5.16
CA GLN A 135 -9.57 -15.46 5.38
C GLN A 135 -8.70 -14.29 5.85
N ASP A 136 -9.05 -13.08 5.43
CA ASP A 136 -8.43 -11.86 5.97
C ASP A 136 -9.23 -11.33 7.17
N ARG A 137 -8.62 -11.42 8.35
CA ARG A 137 -9.21 -10.99 9.63
C ARG A 137 -9.65 -9.52 9.65
N ARG A 138 -9.12 -8.67 8.76
CA ARG A 138 -9.52 -7.25 8.64
C ARG A 138 -10.99 -7.10 8.26
N PHE A 139 -11.55 -8.04 7.50
CA PHE A 139 -12.90 -7.92 6.94
C PHE A 139 -13.98 -8.66 7.72
N ASN A 140 -13.62 -9.44 8.75
CA ASN A 140 -14.55 -10.28 9.53
C ASN A 140 -15.75 -9.51 10.10
N LYS A 141 -15.60 -8.21 10.40
CA LYS A 141 -16.67 -7.36 10.94
C LYS A 141 -17.23 -6.33 9.94
N VAL A 142 -16.69 -6.31 8.71
CA VAL A 142 -16.97 -5.27 7.71
C VAL A 142 -17.80 -5.85 6.56
N ARG A 143 -17.59 -7.10 6.17
CA ARG A 143 -18.27 -7.74 5.02
C ARG A 143 -19.79 -7.83 5.15
N THR A 144 -20.32 -7.78 6.37
CA THR A 144 -21.76 -7.79 6.67
C THR A 144 -22.38 -6.40 6.68
N LYS A 145 -21.59 -5.34 6.52
CA LYS A 145 -22.02 -3.93 6.53
C LYS A 145 -21.68 -3.28 5.18
N PRO A 146 -22.61 -3.31 4.20
CA PRO A 146 -22.35 -2.85 2.83
C PRO A 146 -21.80 -1.42 2.75
N SER A 147 -22.32 -0.50 3.58
CA SER A 147 -21.86 0.90 3.62
C SER A 147 -20.43 1.05 4.13
N THR A 148 -20.06 0.34 5.19
CA THR A 148 -18.68 0.34 5.69
C THR A 148 -17.74 -0.34 4.70
N PHE A 149 -18.21 -1.41 4.05
CA PHE A 149 -17.41 -2.10 3.04
C PHE A 149 -17.16 -1.20 1.83
N PHE A 150 -18.15 -0.44 1.37
CA PHE A 150 -18.01 0.54 0.27
C PHE A 150 -16.91 1.56 0.53
N VAL A 151 -16.80 2.05 1.77
CA VAL A 151 -15.74 3.00 2.14
C VAL A 151 -14.35 2.36 2.01
N TYR A 152 -14.18 1.09 2.37
CA TYR A 152 -12.91 0.38 2.21
C TYR A 152 -12.51 0.32 0.73
N TRP A 153 -13.42 -0.10 -0.15
CA TRP A 153 -13.19 -0.14 -1.60
C TRP A 153 -12.89 1.24 -2.21
N THR A 154 -13.55 2.28 -1.70
CA THR A 154 -13.29 3.66 -2.14
C THR A 154 -11.90 4.14 -1.71
N ILE A 155 -11.48 3.83 -0.47
CA ILE A 155 -10.13 4.12 0.02
C ILE A 155 -9.09 3.38 -0.82
N GLN A 156 -9.38 2.15 -1.23
CA GLN A 156 -8.51 1.36 -2.11
C GLN A 156 -8.36 2.02 -3.48
N GLY A 157 -9.43 2.52 -4.08
CA GLY A 157 -9.36 3.28 -5.35
C GLY A 157 -8.54 4.56 -5.20
N VAL A 158 -8.79 5.36 -4.16
CA VAL A 158 -7.96 6.55 -3.90
C VAL A 158 -6.49 6.18 -3.71
N TRP A 159 -6.21 5.05 -3.04
CA TRP A 159 -4.86 4.57 -2.87
C TRP A 159 -4.20 4.18 -4.19
N VAL A 160 -4.87 3.40 -5.04
CA VAL A 160 -4.37 3.00 -6.37
C VAL A 160 -4.08 4.24 -7.21
N PHE A 161 -5.06 5.14 -7.32
CA PHE A 161 -4.96 6.34 -8.14
C PHE A 161 -3.85 7.29 -7.67
N ALA A 162 -3.83 7.62 -6.38
CA ALA A 162 -2.83 8.54 -5.82
C ALA A 162 -1.41 7.99 -5.95
N THR A 163 -1.25 6.67 -5.75
CA THR A 163 0.05 5.99 -5.86
C THR A 163 0.56 5.99 -7.30
N LEU A 164 -0.32 5.75 -8.28
CA LEU A 164 0.04 5.72 -9.71
C LEU A 164 0.15 7.08 -10.39
N LEU A 165 -0.22 8.17 -9.72
CA LEU A 165 -0.30 9.51 -10.28
C LEU A 165 0.90 9.93 -11.16
N PRO A 166 2.18 9.80 -10.74
CA PRO A 166 3.33 10.18 -11.57
C PRO A 166 3.46 9.34 -12.85
N THR A 167 3.01 8.09 -12.84
CA THR A 167 2.99 7.20 -14.01
C THR A 167 1.87 7.60 -14.97
N LEU A 168 0.66 7.88 -14.43
CA LEU A 168 -0.48 8.27 -15.24
C LEU A 168 -0.25 9.63 -15.94
N ILE A 169 0.33 10.60 -15.22
CA ILE A 169 0.68 11.90 -15.80
C ILE A 169 1.75 11.72 -16.89
N LEU A 170 2.79 10.92 -16.62
CA LEU A 170 3.85 10.63 -17.60
C LEU A 170 3.29 9.99 -18.88
N ASN A 171 2.35 9.06 -18.77
CA ASN A 171 1.72 8.39 -19.90
C ASN A 171 0.78 9.29 -20.71
N SER A 172 0.46 10.49 -20.20
CA SER A 172 -0.27 11.52 -20.95
C SER A 172 0.63 12.43 -21.80
N LYS A 173 1.96 12.38 -21.59
CA LYS A 173 2.92 13.21 -22.32
C LYS A 173 3.07 12.76 -23.78
N LYS A 174 3.14 13.74 -24.68
CA LYS A 174 3.38 13.55 -26.12
C LYS A 174 4.77 14.01 -26.59
N GLU A 175 5.64 14.38 -25.66
CA GLU A 175 7.00 14.83 -25.95
C GLU A 175 7.99 13.69 -25.69
N ASP A 176 8.81 13.34 -26.69
CA ASP A 176 9.96 12.45 -26.51
C ASP A 176 11.20 13.27 -26.17
N LYS A 177 11.54 13.33 -24.88
CA LYS A 177 12.81 13.92 -24.43
C LYS A 177 13.81 12.82 -24.10
N PRO A 178 15.11 12.99 -24.45
CA PRO A 178 16.16 12.07 -24.06
C PRO A 178 16.16 11.75 -22.57
N LEU A 179 16.60 10.55 -22.22
CA LEU A 179 16.80 10.18 -20.82
C LEU A 179 17.94 11.00 -20.23
N THR A 180 17.73 11.49 -19.02
CA THR A 180 18.65 12.34 -18.28
C THR A 180 19.25 11.58 -17.10
N ARG A 181 20.30 12.12 -16.48
CA ARG A 181 20.88 11.54 -15.24
C ARG A 181 19.82 11.35 -14.15
N ARG A 182 18.85 12.27 -14.04
CA ARG A 182 17.77 12.21 -13.07
C ARG A 182 16.84 11.01 -13.30
N ASP A 183 16.62 10.59 -14.54
CA ASP A 183 15.88 9.37 -14.86
C ASP A 183 16.56 8.13 -14.27
N TYR A 184 17.87 8.00 -14.52
CA TYR A 184 18.66 6.87 -14.02
C TYR A 184 18.76 6.85 -12.49
N VAL A 185 18.87 8.00 -11.83
CA VAL A 185 18.79 8.08 -10.36
C VAL A 185 17.43 7.60 -9.87
N GLY A 186 16.34 8.00 -10.53
CA GLY A 186 14.99 7.52 -10.20
C GLY A 186 14.85 6.00 -10.37
N TYR A 187 15.38 5.43 -11.45
CA TYR A 187 15.37 3.98 -11.68
C TYR A 187 16.23 3.22 -10.66
N GLY A 188 17.41 3.75 -10.32
CA GLY A 188 18.28 3.17 -9.29
C GLY A 188 17.64 3.21 -7.90
N LEU A 189 16.96 4.31 -7.57
CA LEU A 189 16.21 4.44 -6.33
C LEU A 189 15.07 3.42 -6.27
N TRP A 190 14.33 3.26 -7.37
CA TRP A 190 13.29 2.24 -7.48
C TRP A 190 13.84 0.83 -7.34
N ALA A 191 14.92 0.49 -8.05
CA ALA A 191 15.52 -0.84 -7.99
C ALA A 191 16.00 -1.20 -6.58
N THR A 192 16.63 -0.24 -5.89
CA THR A 192 17.06 -0.40 -4.50
C THR A 192 15.87 -0.62 -3.57
N GLY A 193 14.80 0.18 -3.74
CA GLY A 193 13.57 0.03 -2.96
C GLY A 193 12.89 -1.33 -3.19
N PHE A 194 12.83 -1.78 -4.44
CA PHE A 194 12.26 -3.08 -4.80
C PHE A 194 13.03 -4.25 -4.16
N LEU A 195 14.37 -4.18 -4.17
CA LEU A 195 15.22 -5.18 -3.52
C LEU A 195 15.04 -5.18 -2.00
N LEU A 196 15.03 -4.00 -1.37
CA LEU A 196 14.78 -3.88 0.07
C LEU A 196 13.44 -4.50 0.47
N GLU A 197 12.36 -4.16 -0.24
CA GLU A 197 11.02 -4.70 0.03
C GLU A 197 11.00 -6.23 -0.14
N THR A 198 11.55 -6.73 -1.23
CA THR A 198 11.56 -8.15 -1.55
C THR A 198 12.37 -8.97 -0.54
N ILE A 199 13.56 -8.52 -0.18
CA ILE A 199 14.44 -9.20 0.77
C ILE A 199 13.83 -9.13 2.17
N ALA A 200 13.28 -7.99 2.58
CA ALA A 200 12.65 -7.81 3.89
C ALA A 200 11.45 -8.75 4.08
N ASP A 201 10.58 -8.84 3.08
CA ASP A 201 9.42 -9.73 3.12
C ASP A 201 9.83 -11.20 3.13
N TYR A 202 10.84 -11.57 2.33
CA TYR A 202 11.38 -12.93 2.33
C TYR A 202 11.95 -13.30 3.72
N GLN A 203 12.80 -12.46 4.30
CA GLN A 203 13.37 -12.66 5.64
C GLN A 203 12.26 -12.84 6.68
N LYS A 204 11.22 -12.00 6.65
CA LYS A 204 10.09 -12.07 7.58
C LYS A 204 9.23 -13.32 7.37
N SER A 205 9.03 -13.75 6.12
CA SER A 205 8.27 -14.95 5.80
C SER A 205 9.01 -16.20 6.30
N THR A 206 10.30 -16.32 6.00
CA THR A 206 11.16 -17.43 6.44
C THR A 206 11.29 -17.48 7.96
N PHE A 207 11.42 -16.33 8.62
CA PHE A 207 11.44 -16.27 10.09
C PHE A 207 10.13 -16.81 10.68
N ARG A 208 8.98 -16.43 10.11
CA ARG A 208 7.66 -16.84 10.60
C ARG A 208 7.28 -18.28 10.27
N SER A 209 7.89 -18.90 9.26
CA SER A 209 7.63 -20.30 8.94
C SER A 209 8.26 -21.28 9.94
N ASN A 210 9.22 -20.84 10.75
CA ASN A 210 9.75 -21.64 11.84
C ASN A 210 8.82 -21.56 13.07
N PRO A 211 8.24 -22.68 13.54
CA PRO A 211 7.36 -22.71 14.72
C PRO A 211 8.00 -22.15 16.00
N ASP A 212 9.32 -22.31 16.17
CA ASP A 212 10.04 -21.83 17.35
C ASP A 212 9.99 -20.31 17.47
N ASN A 213 9.82 -19.62 16.34
CA ASN A 213 9.79 -18.17 16.28
C ASN A 213 8.42 -17.56 16.60
N HIS A 214 7.35 -18.35 16.79
CA HIS A 214 5.99 -17.86 16.97
C HIS A 214 5.82 -16.89 18.16
N LYS A 215 6.65 -17.04 19.20
CA LYS A 215 6.65 -16.18 20.40
C LYS A 215 7.77 -15.12 20.40
N THR A 216 8.53 -15.02 19.32
CA THR A 216 9.67 -14.09 19.21
C THR A 216 9.43 -13.08 18.09
N PHE A 217 10.31 -12.09 17.98
CA PHE A 217 10.28 -11.06 16.94
C PHE A 217 11.52 -11.14 16.06
N ILE A 218 11.39 -10.71 14.80
CA ILE A 218 12.52 -10.69 13.88
C ILE A 218 13.42 -9.48 14.19
N ASN A 219 14.71 -9.75 14.37
CA ASN A 219 15.76 -8.74 14.61
C ASN A 219 17.06 -9.08 13.84
N GLN A 220 16.94 -9.80 12.72
CA GLN A 220 18.05 -10.30 11.91
C GLN A 220 17.99 -9.72 10.49
N GLY A 221 19.12 -9.72 9.78
CA GLY A 221 19.19 -9.20 8.42
C GLY A 221 18.84 -7.72 8.33
N LEU A 222 17.98 -7.35 7.39
CA LEU A 222 17.55 -5.95 7.21
C LEU A 222 16.77 -5.42 8.42
N TRP A 223 16.05 -6.31 9.10
CA TRP A 223 15.27 -5.97 10.29
C TRP A 223 16.16 -5.59 11.49
N ARG A 224 17.45 -5.95 11.49
CA ARG A 224 18.40 -5.46 12.49
C ARG A 224 18.84 -4.02 12.25
N MET A 225 18.84 -3.60 10.99
CA MET A 225 19.31 -2.27 10.59
C MET A 225 18.21 -1.22 10.69
N VAL A 226 16.99 -1.60 10.34
CA VAL A 226 15.81 -0.73 10.29
C VAL A 226 14.59 -1.53 10.72
N GLN A 227 13.68 -0.94 11.49
CA GLN A 227 12.50 -1.65 12.00
C GLN A 227 11.47 -2.00 10.92
N TYR A 228 11.38 -1.20 9.86
CA TYR A 228 10.42 -1.38 8.76
C TYR A 228 11.08 -1.28 7.37
N PRO A 229 12.02 -2.18 7.03
CA PRO A 229 12.79 -2.09 5.79
C PRO A 229 11.93 -2.27 4.53
N ASN A 230 10.82 -3.00 4.63
CA ASN A 230 9.87 -3.16 3.53
C ASN A 230 9.12 -1.86 3.20
N TYR A 231 8.74 -1.07 4.22
CA TYR A 231 8.10 0.23 4.02
C TYR A 231 9.07 1.28 3.50
N LEU A 232 10.33 1.23 3.92
CA LEU A 232 11.38 2.06 3.31
C LEU A 232 11.50 1.76 1.82
N GLY A 233 11.52 0.47 1.46
CA GLY A 233 11.56 0.04 0.07
C GLY A 233 10.41 0.59 -0.77
N GLU A 234 9.19 0.51 -0.25
CA GLU A 234 7.99 1.03 -0.91
C GLU A 234 8.08 2.56 -1.15
N ILE A 235 8.47 3.32 -0.13
CA ILE A 235 8.65 4.79 -0.24
C ILE A 235 9.71 5.14 -1.28
N MET A 236 10.84 4.41 -1.31
CA MET A 236 11.91 4.63 -2.30
C MET A 236 11.43 4.36 -3.72
N MET A 237 10.61 3.32 -3.93
CA MET A 237 10.06 3.01 -5.25
C MET A 237 9.20 4.14 -5.80
N TRP A 238 8.19 4.58 -5.07
CA TRP A 238 7.31 5.65 -5.55
C TRP A 238 8.02 6.99 -5.69
N SER A 239 9.02 7.26 -4.82
CA SER A 239 9.90 8.42 -4.96
C SER A 239 10.74 8.34 -6.23
N GLY A 240 11.25 7.15 -6.58
CA GLY A 240 12.01 6.90 -7.81
C GLY A 240 11.17 7.08 -9.08
N LEU A 241 9.92 6.61 -9.07
CA LEU A 241 8.98 6.83 -10.18
C LEU A 241 8.69 8.32 -10.38
N TYR A 242 8.38 9.06 -9.30
CA TYR A 242 8.21 10.50 -9.40
C TYR A 242 9.49 11.20 -9.89
N LEU A 243 10.66 10.84 -9.36
CA LEU A 243 11.93 11.46 -9.72
C LEU A 243 12.24 11.30 -11.21
N SER A 244 12.01 10.10 -11.77
CA SER A 244 12.17 9.86 -13.21
C SER A 244 11.12 10.58 -14.04
N SER A 245 9.82 10.50 -13.69
CA SER A 245 8.75 11.21 -14.39
C SER A 245 8.97 12.72 -14.42
N SER A 246 9.41 13.31 -13.30
CA SER A 246 9.59 14.76 -13.11
C SER A 246 10.57 15.44 -14.06
N THR A 247 11.35 14.69 -14.84
CA THR A 247 12.25 15.21 -15.89
C THR A 247 11.53 15.84 -17.06
N VAL A 248 10.27 15.44 -17.31
CA VAL A 248 9.44 15.92 -18.43
C VAL A 248 8.15 16.58 -17.99
N LEU A 249 7.90 16.65 -16.68
CA LEU A 249 6.73 17.32 -16.12
C LEU A 249 6.91 18.85 -16.17
N LYS A 250 5.81 19.57 -16.40
CA LYS A 250 5.76 21.04 -16.45
C LYS A 250 4.55 21.55 -15.67
N GLY A 251 4.71 22.64 -14.92
CA GLY A 251 3.62 23.34 -14.24
C GLY A 251 2.83 22.43 -13.28
N TRP A 252 1.52 22.32 -13.51
CA TRP A 252 0.60 21.55 -12.66
C TRP A 252 0.95 20.05 -12.59
N GLU A 253 1.63 19.50 -13.61
CA GLU A 253 1.97 18.08 -13.70
C GLU A 253 2.86 17.61 -12.53
N HIS A 254 3.55 18.53 -11.85
CA HIS A 254 4.31 18.22 -10.64
C HIS A 254 3.45 17.76 -9.46
N VAL A 255 2.12 17.85 -9.54
CA VAL A 255 1.17 17.22 -8.61
C VAL A 255 1.42 15.71 -8.43
N GLY A 256 2.10 15.05 -9.38
CA GLY A 256 2.60 13.68 -9.23
C GLY A 256 3.46 13.44 -7.99
N VAL A 257 4.03 14.50 -7.37
CA VAL A 257 4.78 14.43 -6.10
C VAL A 257 3.92 13.95 -4.94
N LEU A 258 2.60 14.10 -5.05
CA LEU A 258 1.66 13.61 -4.05
C LEU A 258 1.74 12.09 -3.89
N SER A 259 2.15 11.33 -4.91
CA SER A 259 2.29 9.87 -4.81
C SER A 259 3.27 9.44 -3.69
N PRO A 260 4.58 9.77 -3.74
CA PRO A 260 5.50 9.38 -2.68
C PRO A 260 5.15 9.98 -1.31
N ILE A 261 4.60 11.21 -1.26
CA ILE A 261 4.16 11.85 -0.01
C ILE A 261 3.00 11.07 0.61
N PHE A 262 2.01 10.70 -0.21
CA PHE A 262 0.83 9.96 0.20
C PHE A 262 1.20 8.55 0.69
N VAL A 263 2.03 7.83 -0.06
CA VAL A 263 2.50 6.49 0.35
C VAL A 263 3.30 6.57 1.64
N ALA A 264 4.25 7.51 1.75
CA ALA A 264 5.00 7.71 3.00
C ALA A 264 4.05 7.99 4.17
N TYR A 265 3.12 8.93 4.02
CA TYR A 265 2.17 9.27 5.07
C TYR A 265 1.30 8.07 5.50
N LEU A 266 0.77 7.30 4.55
CA LEU A 266 -0.02 6.10 4.88
C LEU A 266 0.80 5.08 5.65
N LEU A 267 2.02 4.81 5.21
CA LEU A 267 2.89 3.83 5.83
C LEU A 267 3.38 4.29 7.21
N THR A 268 3.68 5.58 7.40
CA THR A 268 4.25 6.06 8.66
C THR A 268 3.21 6.45 9.70
N ASN A 269 2.05 6.96 9.28
CA ASN A 269 1.07 7.60 10.19
C ASN A 269 -0.31 6.95 10.22
N VAL A 270 -0.66 6.09 9.26
CA VAL A 270 -2.02 5.53 9.16
C VAL A 270 -2.01 4.01 9.30
N SER A 271 -1.74 3.30 8.21
CA SER A 271 -1.99 1.86 8.08
C SER A 271 -0.74 0.99 8.21
N GLY A 272 0.45 1.54 8.02
CA GLY A 272 1.70 0.78 8.09
C GLY A 272 2.21 0.59 9.53
N ILE A 273 3.17 1.43 9.91
CA ILE A 273 3.91 1.40 11.17
C ILE A 273 3.00 1.42 12.40
N PRO A 274 2.01 2.32 12.53
CA PRO A 274 1.22 2.41 13.76
C PRO A 274 0.42 1.13 14.04
N MET A 275 -0.15 0.51 13.00
CA MET A 275 -0.91 -0.74 13.14
C MET A 275 0.00 -1.92 13.49
N GLN A 276 1.14 -2.05 12.81
CA GLN A 276 2.11 -3.11 13.12
C GLN A 276 2.72 -2.94 14.51
N GLN A 277 3.09 -1.72 14.89
CA GLN A 277 3.66 -1.42 16.21
C GLN A 277 2.66 -1.74 17.33
N ARG A 278 1.38 -1.34 17.20
CA ARG A 278 0.34 -1.70 18.17
C ARG A 278 0.16 -3.22 18.30
N SER A 279 0.19 -3.94 17.18
CA SER A 279 0.08 -5.40 17.18
C SER A 279 1.29 -6.05 17.86
N ALA A 280 2.49 -5.58 17.56
CA ALA A 280 3.73 -6.10 18.12
C ALA A 280 3.86 -5.77 19.63
N MET A 281 3.49 -4.56 20.07
CA MET A 281 3.44 -4.21 21.49
C MET A 281 2.49 -5.10 22.29
N LYS A 282 1.36 -5.51 21.71
CA LYS A 282 0.44 -6.46 22.37
C LYS A 282 1.05 -7.86 22.54
N ARG A 283 1.99 -8.25 21.67
CA ARG A 283 2.61 -9.59 21.68
C ARG A 283 3.91 -9.63 22.46
N TYR A 284 4.73 -8.60 22.33
CA TYR A 284 6.12 -8.56 22.79
C TYR A 284 6.41 -7.37 23.72
N GLY A 285 5.42 -6.53 24.05
CA GLY A 285 5.64 -5.30 24.82
C GLY A 285 6.13 -5.50 26.25
N SER A 286 6.01 -6.72 26.79
CA SER A 286 6.58 -7.12 28.09
C SER A 286 7.98 -7.74 27.98
N ASP A 287 8.50 -7.97 26.77
CA ASP A 287 9.81 -8.56 26.53
C ASP A 287 10.89 -7.45 26.53
N PRO A 288 11.84 -7.45 27.48
CA PRO A 288 12.91 -6.45 27.53
C PRO A 288 13.76 -6.42 26.25
N ALA A 289 13.97 -7.56 25.59
CA ALA A 289 14.75 -7.62 24.35
C ALA A 289 14.03 -6.90 23.20
N TYR A 290 12.70 -6.98 23.14
CA TYR A 290 11.91 -6.25 22.15
C TYR A 290 11.94 -4.75 22.39
N LEU A 291 11.85 -4.32 23.65
CA LEU A 291 11.95 -2.91 24.01
C LEU A 291 13.34 -2.33 23.68
N GLU A 292 14.40 -3.11 23.91
CA GLU A 292 15.76 -2.71 23.55
C GLU A 292 15.95 -2.62 22.03
N TYR A 293 15.38 -3.56 21.28
CA TYR A 293 15.36 -3.50 19.82
C TYR A 293 14.69 -2.22 19.30
N LEU A 294 13.55 -1.82 19.87
CA LEU A 294 12.85 -0.59 19.49
C LEU A 294 13.66 0.68 19.77
N LYS A 295 14.54 0.68 20.78
CA LYS A 295 15.41 1.81 21.12
C LYS A 295 16.66 1.87 20.26
N SER A 296 17.26 0.72 19.98
CA SER A 296 18.55 0.61 19.29
C SER A 296 18.43 0.59 17.77
N THR A 297 17.25 0.34 17.22
CA THR A 297 17.03 0.23 15.77
C THR A 297 16.20 1.41 15.25
N PRO A 298 16.63 2.14 14.21
CA PRO A 298 15.86 3.23 13.60
C PRO A 298 14.59 2.72 12.90
N LYS A 299 13.54 3.54 12.76
CA LYS A 299 12.27 3.09 12.18
C LYS A 299 12.32 2.91 10.66
N LEU A 300 12.86 3.88 9.93
CA LEU A 300 13.07 3.82 8.48
C LEU A 300 14.46 4.28 8.07
N LEU A 301 14.88 5.47 8.48
CA LEU A 301 16.13 6.09 8.03
C LEU A 301 17.11 6.16 9.18
N PRO A 302 18.26 5.47 9.08
CA PRO A 302 19.32 5.58 10.08
C PRO A 302 19.63 7.06 10.37
N PHE A 303 19.73 7.40 11.65
CA PHE A 303 20.08 8.74 12.16
C PHE A 303 19.06 9.87 11.91
N ILE A 304 17.91 9.59 11.27
CA ILE A 304 16.85 10.59 11.02
C ILE A 304 15.53 10.16 11.64
N TRP A 305 15.15 8.88 11.47
CA TRP A 305 13.85 8.37 11.86
C TRP A 305 13.82 6.86 12.07
#